data_AF-A0A7W7VCE0-F1
#
_entry.id   AF-A0A7W7VCE0-F1
#
_cell.length_a   1.000
_cell.length_b   1.000
_cell.length_c   1.000
_cell.angle_alpha   90.00
_cell.angle_beta   90.00
_cell.angle_gamma   90.00
#
_symmetry.space_group_name_H-M   'P 1'
#
loop_
_entity.id
_entity.type
_entity.pdbx_description
1 polymer ?
#
loop_
_entity_poly.entity_id
_entity_poly.type
_entity_poly.pdbx_seq_one_letter_code
_entity_poly.pdbx_strand_id
1 'polypeptide(L)'
;MTGTLQAALDAVHREGPHPRMYEALFGLIDPPGDYSVYDMSWVGPTASLVSTTADLNRFFGMLFDGEIVDESTLEQMRRTVPVIAQNGQRIDYGLGLHPFHLPGLGVRWGNDGTIWGAGTTSMVHGTRRMTVAVNLIRWARPSPIDDALTALYQQAMSGDV
;
A
#
# COMPACT_ATOMS: atom_id res chain seq x y z
N MET A 1 -2.27 -3.83 38.30
CA MET A 1 -1.97 -4.28 36.92
C MET A 1 -2.75 -3.53 35.85
N THR A 2 -3.50 -2.47 36.18
CA THR A 2 -4.31 -1.71 35.21
C THR A 2 -3.56 -0.54 34.54
N GLY A 3 -2.52 0.00 35.19
CA GLY A 3 -1.77 1.16 34.69
C GLY A 3 -0.79 0.85 33.55
N THR A 4 -0.25 -0.36 33.49
CA THR A 4 0.70 -0.77 32.44
C THR A 4 0.02 -1.05 31.11
N LEU A 5 -1.23 -1.52 31.13
CA LEU A 5 -2.02 -1.77 29.92
C LEU A 5 -2.47 -0.45 29.27
N GLN A 6 -2.86 0.53 30.08
CA GLN A 6 -3.25 1.87 29.58
C GLN A 6 -2.06 2.58 28.93
N ALA A 7 -0.88 2.58 29.57
CA ALA A 7 0.33 3.18 28.99
C ALA A 7 0.78 2.49 27.68
N ALA A 8 0.58 1.18 27.57
CA ALA A 8 0.84 0.45 26.33
C ALA A 8 -0.16 0.79 25.22
N LEU A 9 -1.44 1.03 25.56
CA LEU A 9 -2.45 1.49 24.62
C LEU A 9 -2.23 2.95 24.19
N ASP A 10 -1.79 3.80 25.12
CA ASP A 10 -1.45 5.20 24.85
C ASP A 10 -0.22 5.30 23.93
N ALA A 11 0.76 4.40 24.07
CA ALA A 11 1.94 4.31 23.18
C ALA A 11 1.60 3.85 21.74
N VAL A 12 0.46 3.19 21.56
CA VAL A 12 -0.06 2.75 20.26
C VAL A 12 -0.94 3.83 19.62
N HIS A 13 -1.31 4.86 20.37
CA HIS A 13 -2.16 5.95 19.90
C HIS A 13 -1.36 6.95 19.07
N ARG A 14 -1.71 7.12 17.80
CA ARG A 14 -1.16 8.20 16.99
C ARG A 14 -1.84 9.51 17.32
N GLU A 15 -1.03 10.54 17.55
CA GLU A 15 -1.50 11.91 17.61
C GLU A 15 -1.63 12.49 16.19
N GLY A 16 -2.80 13.02 15.85
CA GLY A 16 -3.08 13.68 14.57
C GLY A 16 -4.31 13.14 13.84
N PRO A 17 -4.90 13.92 12.90
CA PRO A 17 -6.07 13.49 12.16
C PRO A 17 -5.73 12.35 11.18
N HIS A 18 -6.41 11.21 11.34
CA HIS A 18 -6.38 10.10 10.39
C HIS A 18 -7.77 9.46 10.28
N PRO A 19 -8.10 8.79 9.15
CA PRO A 19 -9.36 8.06 9.04
C PRO A 19 -9.38 6.88 10.02
N ARG A 20 -10.59 6.44 10.37
CA ARG A 20 -10.79 5.13 10.99
C ARG A 20 -10.46 4.03 9.98
N MET A 21 -9.89 2.93 10.43
CA MET A 21 -9.45 1.81 9.59
C MET A 21 -10.31 0.58 9.87
N TYR A 22 -10.90 -0.02 8.84
CA TYR A 22 -11.94 -1.04 8.98
C TYR A 22 -11.64 -2.34 8.23
N GLU A 23 -11.88 -3.45 8.90
CA GLU A 23 -11.69 -4.79 8.35
C GLU A 23 -13.02 -5.53 8.22
N ALA A 24 -13.35 -5.95 7.01
CA ALA A 24 -14.57 -6.72 6.77
C ALA A 24 -14.33 -8.23 6.58
N LEU A 25 -13.08 -8.66 6.35
CA LEU A 25 -12.71 -10.06 6.09
C LEU A 25 -13.64 -10.74 5.07
N PHE A 26 -13.82 -10.11 3.92
CA PHE A 26 -14.71 -10.50 2.82
C PHE A 26 -16.19 -10.65 3.22
N GLY A 27 -16.63 -9.86 4.20
CA GLY A 27 -18.00 -9.90 4.74
C GLY A 27 -18.20 -10.91 5.87
N LEU A 28 -17.15 -11.59 6.32
CA LEU A 28 -17.21 -12.45 7.52
C LEU A 28 -17.33 -11.63 8.82
N ILE A 29 -16.89 -10.36 8.79
CA ILE A 29 -17.02 -9.42 9.90
C ILE A 29 -18.02 -8.33 9.50
N ASP A 30 -19.20 -8.36 10.11
CA ASP A 30 -20.28 -7.39 9.88
C ASP A 30 -20.95 -6.97 11.22
N PRO A 31 -20.91 -5.67 11.60
CA PRO A 31 -20.24 -4.58 10.89
C PRO A 31 -18.71 -4.76 10.88
N PRO A 32 -17.98 -4.18 9.90
CA PRO A 32 -16.52 -4.24 9.83
C PRO A 32 -15.85 -3.82 11.14
N GLY A 33 -14.82 -4.56 11.56
CA GLY A 33 -14.08 -4.30 12.79
C GLY A 33 -13.21 -3.05 12.68
N ASP A 34 -13.14 -2.24 13.74
CA ASP A 34 -12.27 -1.05 13.82
C ASP A 34 -10.85 -1.45 14.24
N TYR A 35 -9.90 -1.23 13.35
CA TYR A 35 -8.45 -1.44 13.51
C TYR A 35 -7.68 -0.12 13.43
N SER A 36 -8.25 0.99 13.89
CA SER A 36 -7.57 2.30 13.85
C SER A 36 -6.36 2.39 14.77
N VAL A 37 -6.30 1.55 15.81
CA VAL A 37 -5.27 1.57 16.85
C VAL A 37 -4.87 0.14 17.17
N TYR A 38 -3.66 -0.27 16.77
CA TYR A 38 -3.06 -1.53 17.19
C TYR A 38 -1.54 -1.49 17.03
N ASP A 39 -0.84 -2.30 17.84
CA ASP A 39 0.62 -2.34 17.83
C ASP A 39 1.12 -2.92 16.50
N MET A 40 1.99 -2.18 15.82
CA MET A 40 2.61 -2.57 14.55
C MET A 40 3.96 -3.29 14.73
N SER A 41 4.41 -3.51 15.97
CA SER A 41 5.67 -4.19 16.27
C SER A 41 5.77 -5.59 15.64
N TRP A 42 4.63 -6.29 15.49
CA TRP A 42 4.59 -7.64 14.92
C TRP A 42 4.95 -7.72 13.43
N VAL A 43 4.82 -6.62 12.66
CA VAL A 43 5.30 -6.57 11.27
C VAL A 43 6.74 -6.05 11.15
N GLY A 44 7.30 -5.49 12.23
CA GLY A 44 8.64 -4.91 12.22
C GLY A 44 8.83 -3.88 11.09
N PRO A 45 10.04 -3.77 10.49
CA PRO A 45 10.32 -2.77 9.45
C PRO A 45 9.60 -3.05 8.12
N THR A 46 8.92 -4.18 7.97
CA THR A 46 8.30 -4.56 6.69
C THR A 46 7.02 -3.78 6.38
N ALA A 47 6.27 -3.37 7.41
CA ALA A 47 4.99 -2.67 7.23
C ALA A 47 4.60 -1.72 8.38
N SER A 48 5.51 -1.37 9.29
CA SER A 48 5.20 -0.47 10.44
C SER A 48 5.30 1.02 10.13
N LEU A 49 5.81 1.39 8.95
CA LEU A 49 5.91 2.80 8.54
C LEU A 49 4.53 3.41 8.35
N VAL A 50 4.41 4.68 8.72
CA VAL A 50 3.23 5.49 8.39
C VAL A 50 3.64 6.77 7.71
N SER A 51 2.80 7.15 6.76
CA SER A 51 3.07 8.19 5.80
C SER A 51 1.76 8.81 5.33
N THR A 52 1.88 9.83 4.49
CA THR A 52 0.76 10.41 3.75
C THR A 52 0.85 10.01 2.28
N THR A 53 -0.25 10.14 1.53
CA THR A 53 -0.20 9.90 0.08
C THR A 53 0.75 10.87 -0.65
N ALA A 54 0.88 12.10 -0.14
CA ALA A 54 1.81 13.08 -0.66
C ALA A 54 3.28 12.68 -0.43
N ASP A 55 3.60 12.21 0.77
CA ASP A 55 4.96 11.76 1.10
C ASP A 55 5.34 10.49 0.35
N LEU A 56 4.40 9.57 0.15
CA LEU A 56 4.64 8.37 -0.67
C LEU A 56 4.86 8.73 -2.14
N ASN A 57 4.06 9.63 -2.71
CA ASN A 57 4.30 10.13 -4.08
C ASN A 57 5.68 10.80 -4.20
N ARG A 58 6.09 11.58 -3.19
CA ARG A 58 7.42 12.19 -3.14
C ARG A 58 8.53 11.15 -3.05
N PHE A 59 8.42 10.19 -2.13
CA PHE A 59 9.41 9.13 -1.95
C PHE A 59 9.60 8.33 -3.24
N PHE A 60 8.50 7.85 -3.83
CA PHE A 60 8.57 7.10 -5.07
C PHE A 60 9.03 7.96 -6.25
N GLY A 61 8.77 9.27 -6.25
CA GLY A 61 9.38 10.18 -7.21
C GLY A 61 10.89 10.26 -7.08
N MET A 62 11.38 10.65 -5.92
CA MET A 62 12.81 10.73 -5.65
C MET A 62 13.53 9.38 -5.89
N LEU A 63 12.88 8.25 -5.61
CA LEU A 63 13.44 6.91 -5.89
C LEU A 63 13.64 6.68 -7.39
N PHE A 64 12.61 6.96 -8.20
CA PHE A 64 12.65 6.72 -9.65
C PHE A 64 13.35 7.82 -10.44
N ASP A 65 13.57 8.98 -9.84
CA ASP A 65 14.35 10.08 -10.39
C ASP A 65 15.85 9.95 -10.02
N GLY A 66 16.24 8.88 -9.31
CA GLY A 66 17.63 8.57 -8.98
C GLY A 66 18.22 9.40 -7.82
N GLU A 67 17.36 10.06 -7.03
CA GLU A 67 17.77 10.92 -5.92
C GLU A 67 18.02 10.14 -4.60
N ILE A 68 17.40 8.96 -4.46
CA ILE A 68 17.57 8.10 -3.26
C ILE A 68 18.63 7.03 -3.48
N VAL A 69 18.63 6.43 -4.68
CA VAL A 69 19.61 5.42 -5.11
C VAL A 69 20.02 5.74 -6.55
N ASP A 70 21.22 5.32 -6.94
CA ASP A 70 21.65 5.47 -8.33
C ASP A 70 20.86 4.58 -9.31
N GLU A 71 20.93 4.90 -10.60
CA GLU A 71 20.22 4.14 -11.65
C GLU A 71 20.59 2.65 -11.63
N SER A 72 21.86 2.32 -11.36
CA SER A 72 22.33 0.93 -11.32
C SER A 72 21.67 0.14 -10.20
N THR A 73 21.44 0.77 -9.05
CA THR A 73 20.74 0.20 -7.90
C THR A 73 19.25 0.10 -8.19
N LEU A 74 18.64 1.12 -8.82
CA LEU A 74 17.24 1.07 -9.24
C LEU A 74 16.98 -0.04 -10.28
N GLU A 75 17.92 -0.30 -11.18
CA GLU A 75 17.90 -1.47 -12.08
C GLU A 75 17.93 -2.79 -11.31
N GLN A 76 18.73 -2.91 -10.24
CA GLN A 76 18.69 -4.09 -9.37
C GLN A 76 17.32 -4.23 -8.69
N MET A 77 16.75 -3.12 -8.18
CA MET A 77 15.45 -3.16 -7.51
C MET A 77 14.32 -3.58 -8.45
N ARG A 78 14.40 -3.24 -9.74
CA ARG A 78 13.46 -3.65 -10.78
C ARG A 78 13.71 -5.07 -11.32
N ARG A 79 14.83 -5.73 -10.96
CA ARG A 79 15.06 -7.10 -11.38
C ARG A 79 14.21 -8.05 -10.54
N THR A 80 13.17 -8.59 -11.16
CA THR A 80 12.19 -9.43 -10.48
C THR A 80 12.53 -10.91 -10.50
N VAL A 81 11.99 -11.62 -9.51
CA VAL A 81 11.87 -13.07 -9.49
C VAL A 81 10.42 -13.44 -9.19
N PRO A 82 9.94 -14.62 -9.62
CA PRO A 82 8.61 -15.08 -9.26
C PRO A 82 8.52 -15.41 -7.77
N VAL A 83 7.51 -14.88 -7.09
CA VAL A 83 7.17 -15.15 -5.69
C VAL A 83 5.69 -15.49 -5.54
N ILE A 84 5.29 -16.01 -4.38
CA ILE A 84 3.88 -16.26 -4.04
C ILE A 84 3.42 -15.17 -3.08
N ALA A 85 2.42 -14.39 -3.51
CA ALA A 85 1.79 -13.35 -2.71
C ALA A 85 0.92 -13.96 -1.60
N GLN A 86 0.52 -13.14 -0.62
CA GLN A 86 -0.30 -13.59 0.52
C GLN A 86 -1.64 -14.20 0.10
N ASN A 87 -2.19 -13.77 -1.03
CA ASN A 87 -3.43 -14.32 -1.60
C ASN A 87 -3.21 -15.59 -2.44
N GLY A 88 -1.99 -16.15 -2.44
CA GLY A 88 -1.62 -17.36 -3.19
C GLY A 88 -1.29 -17.13 -4.66
N GLN A 89 -1.42 -15.90 -5.18
CA GLN A 89 -1.10 -15.61 -6.57
C GLN A 89 0.42 -15.57 -6.78
N ARG A 90 0.86 -16.11 -7.92
CA ARG A 90 2.25 -15.93 -8.36
C ARG A 90 2.41 -14.55 -8.96
N ILE A 91 3.35 -13.77 -8.44
CA ILE A 91 3.67 -12.42 -8.90
C ILE A 91 5.17 -12.29 -9.17
N ASP A 92 5.56 -11.32 -9.99
CA ASP A 92 6.95 -10.92 -10.15
C ASP A 92 7.29 -9.86 -9.09
N TYR A 93 8.37 -10.05 -8.34
CA TYR A 93 8.75 -9.13 -7.26
C TYR A 93 10.27 -8.92 -7.25
N GLY A 94 10.69 -7.66 -7.17
CA GLY A 94 12.08 -7.24 -7.10
C GLY A 94 12.48 -6.86 -5.67
N LEU A 95 13.41 -5.92 -5.51
CA LEU A 95 13.82 -5.47 -4.18
C LEU A 95 12.91 -4.34 -3.70
N GLY A 96 11.81 -4.71 -3.05
CA GLY A 96 10.82 -3.77 -2.52
C GLY A 96 9.97 -3.06 -3.59
N LEU A 97 10.00 -3.57 -4.83
CA LEU A 97 9.24 -3.07 -5.97
C LEU A 97 8.65 -4.23 -6.77
N HIS A 98 7.49 -4.03 -7.37
CA HIS A 98 6.93 -4.95 -8.35
C HIS A 98 6.24 -4.22 -9.51
N PRO A 99 6.11 -4.88 -10.67
CA PRO A 99 5.39 -4.33 -11.80
C PRO A 99 3.87 -4.40 -11.57
N PHE A 100 3.19 -3.33 -11.95
CA PHE A 100 1.74 -3.25 -12.15
C PHE A 100 1.45 -3.24 -13.64
N HIS A 101 0.66 -4.22 -14.08
CA HIS A 101 0.24 -4.36 -15.47
C HIS A 101 -1.15 -3.76 -15.64
N LEU A 102 -1.20 -2.52 -16.13
CA LEU A 102 -2.46 -1.86 -16.48
C LEU A 102 -2.75 -2.09 -17.97
N PRO A 103 -3.93 -2.61 -18.35
CA PRO A 103 -4.29 -2.87 -19.73
C PRO A 103 -4.11 -1.64 -20.63
N GLY A 104 -3.48 -1.83 -21.80
CA GLY A 104 -3.26 -0.77 -22.79
C GLY A 104 -2.24 0.30 -22.40
N LEU A 105 -1.59 0.14 -21.24
CA LEU A 105 -0.86 1.21 -20.61
C LEU A 105 0.63 0.83 -20.37
N GLY A 106 1.00 -0.45 -20.41
CA GLY A 106 2.39 -0.90 -20.14
C GLY A 106 2.71 -1.08 -18.66
N VAL A 107 3.99 -1.19 -18.30
CA VAL A 107 4.43 -1.51 -16.93
C VAL A 107 4.59 -0.26 -16.08
N ARG A 108 3.99 -0.29 -14.88
CA ARG A 108 4.13 0.72 -13.82
C ARG A 108 4.89 0.09 -12.69
N TRP A 109 5.77 0.84 -12.07
CA TRP A 109 6.54 0.32 -10.95
C TRP A 109 6.08 0.94 -9.64
N GLY A 110 6.21 0.19 -8.57
CA GLY A 110 5.90 0.68 -7.24
C GLY A 110 5.76 -0.47 -6.28
N ASN A 111 4.90 -0.29 -5.28
CA ASN A 111 4.60 -1.33 -4.30
C ASN A 111 3.19 -1.10 -3.75
N ASP A 112 2.58 -2.18 -3.27
CA ASP A 112 1.36 -2.13 -2.47
C ASP A 112 1.56 -2.80 -1.11
N GLY A 113 0.66 -2.49 -0.19
CA GLY A 113 0.70 -2.99 1.17
C GLY A 113 -0.68 -3.05 1.76
N THR A 114 -0.92 -4.12 2.51
CA THR A 114 -2.18 -4.34 3.21
C THR A 114 -1.90 -4.73 4.64
N ILE A 115 -2.63 -4.13 5.56
CA ILE A 115 -2.64 -4.44 6.98
C ILE A 115 -4.10 -4.61 7.44
N TRP A 116 -4.32 -4.94 8.70
CA TRP A 116 -5.68 -4.95 9.25
C TRP A 116 -6.28 -3.54 9.16
N GLY A 117 -7.38 -3.42 8.41
CA GLY A 117 -8.13 -2.17 8.28
C GLY A 117 -7.64 -1.15 7.25
N ALA A 118 -6.46 -1.34 6.64
CA ALA A 118 -5.94 -0.38 5.66
C ALA A 118 -5.16 -1.03 4.52
N GLY A 119 -5.24 -0.39 3.36
CA GLY A 119 -4.49 -0.74 2.15
C GLY A 119 -3.89 0.49 1.50
N THR A 120 -2.71 0.34 0.91
CA THR A 120 -2.05 1.41 0.16
C THR A 120 -1.47 0.83 -1.12
N THR A 121 -1.62 1.54 -2.23
CA THR A 121 -1.02 1.21 -3.52
C THR A 121 -0.31 2.44 -4.05
N SER A 122 0.97 2.33 -4.39
CA SER A 122 1.75 3.41 -5.01
C SER A 122 2.32 2.96 -6.35
N MET A 123 2.20 3.80 -7.37
CA MET A 123 2.66 3.53 -8.74
C MET A 123 3.37 4.74 -9.35
N VAL A 124 4.35 4.44 -10.20
CA VAL A 124 5.22 5.38 -10.90
C VAL A 124 5.39 4.99 -12.36
N HIS A 125 5.31 5.98 -13.25
CA HIS A 125 5.72 5.88 -14.65
C HIS A 125 6.11 7.26 -15.21
N GLY A 126 7.35 7.44 -15.67
CA GLY A 126 7.83 8.75 -16.15
C GLY A 126 7.78 9.80 -15.05
N THR A 127 7.02 10.87 -15.24
CA THR A 127 6.73 11.91 -14.22
C THR A 127 5.44 11.65 -13.43
N ARG A 128 4.64 10.65 -13.83
CA ARG A 128 3.36 10.32 -13.17
C ARG A 128 3.60 9.55 -11.89
N ARG A 129 2.91 9.96 -10.84
CA ARG A 129 2.91 9.35 -9.50
C ARG A 129 1.46 9.23 -9.03
N MET A 130 1.09 8.07 -8.51
CA MET A 130 -0.20 7.88 -7.87
C MET A 130 0.01 7.07 -6.61
N THR A 131 -0.54 7.55 -5.51
CA THR A 131 -0.74 6.78 -4.28
C THR A 131 -2.20 6.83 -3.90
N VAL A 132 -2.80 5.65 -3.71
CA VAL A 132 -4.17 5.48 -3.21
C VAL A 132 -4.10 4.77 -1.86
N ALA A 133 -4.83 5.31 -0.88
CA ALA A 133 -5.02 4.72 0.43
C ALA A 133 -6.51 4.39 0.62
N VAL A 134 -6.81 3.20 1.12
CA VAL A 134 -8.16 2.75 1.48
C VAL A 134 -8.20 2.39 2.94
N ASN A 135 -9.28 2.77 3.62
CA ASN A 135 -9.47 2.60 5.05
C ASN A 135 -10.63 1.62 5.40
N LEU A 136 -11.13 0.91 4.39
CA LEU A 136 -11.91 -0.31 4.51
C LEU A 136 -11.25 -1.33 3.58
N ILE A 137 -10.80 -2.46 4.11
CA ILE A 137 -10.12 -3.49 3.33
C ILE A 137 -10.82 -4.83 3.43
N ARG A 138 -10.57 -5.69 2.42
CA ARG A 138 -11.21 -7.00 2.25
C ARG A 138 -12.73 -6.86 2.41
N TRP A 139 -13.32 -5.87 1.74
CA TRP A 139 -14.77 -5.69 1.68
C TRP A 139 -15.45 -6.96 1.13
N ALA A 140 -16.75 -7.11 1.41
CA ALA A 140 -17.56 -8.17 0.84
C ALA A 140 -17.47 -8.16 -0.70
N ARG A 141 -17.34 -9.33 -1.32
CA ARG A 141 -17.20 -9.46 -2.77
C ARG A 141 -18.37 -10.25 -3.37
N PRO A 142 -18.82 -9.90 -4.60
CA PRO A 142 -18.33 -8.79 -5.44
C PRO A 142 -18.71 -7.41 -4.89
N SER A 143 -17.95 -6.36 -5.25
CA SER A 143 -18.23 -4.98 -4.83
C SER A 143 -17.95 -3.96 -5.96
N PRO A 144 -18.79 -2.91 -6.12
CA PRO A 144 -18.55 -1.84 -7.10
C PRO A 144 -17.21 -1.10 -6.91
N ILE A 145 -16.62 -1.18 -5.72
CA ILE A 145 -15.33 -0.54 -5.44
C ILE A 145 -14.17 -1.19 -6.23
N ASP A 146 -14.28 -2.48 -6.58
CA ASP A 146 -13.24 -3.18 -7.34
C ASP A 146 -13.13 -2.57 -8.76
N ASP A 147 -14.26 -2.29 -9.41
CA ASP A 147 -14.32 -1.61 -10.71
C ASP A 147 -13.90 -0.14 -10.60
N ALA A 148 -14.35 0.54 -9.55
CA ALA A 148 -14.02 1.95 -9.32
C ALA A 148 -12.52 2.17 -9.10
N LEU A 149 -11.85 1.32 -8.31
CA LEU A 149 -10.40 1.38 -8.11
C LEU A 149 -9.65 1.05 -9.39
N THR A 150 -10.11 0.05 -10.15
CA THR A 150 -9.53 -0.29 -11.46
C THR A 150 -9.59 0.90 -12.43
N ALA A 151 -10.76 1.54 -12.54
CA ALA A 151 -10.96 2.72 -13.38
C ALA A 151 -10.09 3.90 -12.92
N LEU A 152 -10.00 4.15 -11.61
CA LEU A 152 -9.15 5.18 -11.03
C LEU A 152 -7.68 4.96 -11.40
N TYR A 153 -7.16 3.73 -11.23
CA TYR A 153 -5.77 3.40 -11.53
C TYR A 153 -5.47 3.60 -13.01
N GLN A 154 -6.36 3.14 -13.88
CA GLN A 154 -6.24 3.37 -15.33
C GLN A 154 -6.21 4.86 -15.66
N GLN A 155 -7.14 5.64 -15.13
CA GLN A 155 -7.23 7.08 -15.43
C GLN A 155 -6.00 7.83 -14.92
N ALA A 156 -5.62 7.63 -13.66
CA ALA A 156 -4.51 8.36 -13.04
C ALA A 156 -3.15 8.05 -13.69
N MET A 157 -2.95 6.79 -14.12
CA MET A 157 -1.72 6.33 -14.76
C MET A 157 -1.78 6.35 -16.30
N SER A 158 -2.87 6.83 -16.88
CA SER A 158 -2.99 7.04 -18.33
C SER A 158 -2.20 8.26 -18.78
N GLY A 159 -1.62 8.20 -19.98
CA GLY A 159 -0.89 9.30 -20.62
C GLY A 159 0.62 9.07 -20.66
N ASP A 160 1.25 9.65 -21.68
CA ASP A 160 2.67 9.45 -21.99
C ASP A 160 3.59 10.26 -21.07
N VAL A 161 4.87 9.85 -21.09
CA VAL A 161 6.03 10.45 -20.41
C VAL A 161 6.30 11.87 -20.93
#